data_AF-A0A2S0XD40-F1
#
_entry.id   AF-A0A2S0XD40-F1
#
_cell.length_a   1.000
_cell.length_b   1.000
_cell.length_c   1.000
_cell.angle_alpha   90.00
_cell.angle_beta   90.00
_cell.angle_gamma   90.00
#
_symmetry.space_group_name_H-M   'P 1'
#
loop_
_entity.id
_entity.type
_entity.pdbx_description
1 polymer ?
#
loop_
_entity_poly.entity_id
_entity_poly.type
_entity_poly.pdbx_seq_one_letter_code
_entity_poly.pdbx_strand_id
1 'polypeptide(L)'
;MKERFEGGNRSALIASLKRQFDSGDAEVAEAIATAGELVEYKAADELIAEGGEDNDVFFLVAGGVSVVVKGQEVRTLKAGTHVGEMAAIEPSQRRSASVFAEDTVVAIKMSGTEFYALADKFPGLIWRSVAQELSRRLFDRNRLMTTPNEKPRMFIMSSVEGLDIANEIQTGLQHDVLATVWPNGVFWAGGYPLESLELAVAESDFGVAVALFEDIVETSRGARNSAIRDNVLFELGMFMGRLGRRRSILVYPRQTGINLPSDLHGLTPASFATGDPGTLASRLGPVCTQIRKIVRQLGVKTPNS
;
A
#
# COMPACT_ATOMS: atom_id res chain seq x y z
N MET A 1 -8.90 -18.96 -32.52
CA MET A 1 -10.05 -19.07 -31.58
C MET A 1 -11.28 -18.30 -32.08
N LYS A 2 -11.07 -17.18 -32.78
CA LYS A 2 -12.03 -16.29 -33.44
C LYS A 2 -13.07 -16.99 -34.31
N GLU A 3 -12.66 -17.99 -35.11
CA GLU A 3 -13.54 -18.76 -36.02
C GLU A 3 -14.73 -19.42 -35.31
N ARG A 4 -14.64 -19.66 -33.99
CA ARG A 4 -15.74 -20.19 -33.16
C ARG A 4 -16.88 -19.18 -32.95
N PHE A 5 -16.65 -17.91 -33.28
CA PHE A 5 -17.56 -16.80 -33.04
C PHE A 5 -17.88 -16.01 -34.32
N GLU A 6 -17.28 -16.37 -35.46
CA GLU A 6 -17.52 -15.74 -36.78
C GLU A 6 -18.56 -16.48 -37.63
N GLY A 7 -19.14 -15.77 -38.60
CA GLY A 7 -20.01 -16.35 -39.62
C GLY A 7 -21.23 -17.09 -39.06
N GLY A 8 -21.36 -18.38 -39.41
CA GLY A 8 -22.47 -19.24 -38.99
C GLY A 8 -22.55 -19.52 -37.47
N ASN A 9 -21.51 -19.17 -36.71
CA ASN A 9 -21.44 -19.38 -35.26
C ASN A 9 -21.87 -18.15 -34.44
N ARG A 10 -22.61 -17.21 -35.05
CA ARG A 10 -23.11 -15.99 -34.39
C ARG A 10 -23.84 -16.28 -33.07
N SER A 11 -24.59 -17.39 -32.98
CA SER A 11 -25.28 -17.80 -31.74
C SER A 11 -24.33 -17.98 -30.54
N ALA A 12 -23.11 -18.50 -30.76
CA ALA A 12 -22.10 -18.66 -29.70
C ALA A 12 -21.53 -17.31 -29.24
N LEU A 13 -21.34 -16.37 -30.17
CA LEU A 13 -20.92 -15.00 -29.86
C LEU A 13 -21.95 -14.30 -28.97
N ILE A 14 -23.22 -14.36 -29.36
CA ILE A 14 -24.32 -13.75 -28.61
C ILE A 14 -24.48 -14.39 -27.24
N ALA A 15 -24.38 -15.71 -27.14
CA ALA A 15 -24.40 -16.40 -25.84
C ALA A 15 -23.27 -15.94 -24.92
N SER A 16 -22.08 -15.67 -25.47
CA SER A 16 -20.97 -15.13 -24.68
C SER A 16 -21.21 -13.67 -24.26
N LEU A 17 -21.69 -12.84 -25.18
CA LEU A 17 -21.97 -11.41 -24.95
C LEU A 17 -23.15 -11.16 -24.00
N LYS A 18 -24.11 -12.08 -23.90
CA LYS A 18 -25.18 -12.00 -22.87
C LYS A 18 -24.65 -11.98 -21.43
N ARG A 19 -23.42 -12.50 -21.22
CA ARG A 19 -22.74 -12.44 -19.91
C ARG A 19 -22.15 -11.06 -19.64
N GLN A 20 -22.04 -10.19 -20.66
CA GLN A 20 -21.59 -8.82 -20.47
C GLN A 20 -22.65 -8.04 -19.69
N PHE A 21 -22.16 -7.20 -18.78
CA PHE A 21 -22.95 -6.33 -17.93
C PHE A 21 -23.99 -7.04 -17.04
N ASP A 22 -23.84 -8.35 -16.80
CA ASP A 22 -24.82 -9.21 -16.11
C ASP A 22 -26.25 -9.07 -16.67
N SER A 23 -26.37 -8.70 -17.96
CA SER A 23 -27.64 -8.30 -18.56
C SER A 23 -28.57 -9.47 -18.84
N GLY A 24 -28.01 -10.60 -19.31
CA GLY A 24 -28.79 -11.68 -19.91
C GLY A 24 -29.55 -11.28 -21.17
N ASP A 25 -29.39 -10.04 -21.65
CA ASP A 25 -30.24 -9.43 -22.66
C ASP A 25 -29.71 -9.74 -24.06
N ALA A 26 -30.54 -10.41 -24.87
CA ALA A 26 -30.19 -10.75 -26.23
C ALA A 26 -30.05 -9.52 -27.12
N GLU A 27 -30.88 -8.49 -26.92
CA GLU A 27 -30.89 -7.30 -27.77
C GLU A 27 -29.60 -6.50 -27.60
N VAL A 28 -29.12 -6.40 -26.35
CA VAL A 28 -27.86 -5.71 -26.03
C VAL A 28 -26.67 -6.50 -26.58
N ALA A 29 -26.65 -7.82 -26.39
CA ALA A 29 -25.61 -8.67 -26.97
C ALA A 29 -25.55 -8.53 -28.50
N GLU A 30 -26.71 -8.47 -29.17
CA GLU A 30 -26.79 -8.27 -30.61
C GLU A 30 -26.29 -6.88 -31.04
N ALA A 31 -26.62 -5.85 -30.26
CA ALA A 31 -26.17 -4.50 -30.52
C ALA A 31 -24.65 -4.38 -30.36
N ILE A 32 -24.05 -4.98 -29.32
CA ILE A 32 -22.60 -5.04 -29.15
C ILE A 32 -21.94 -5.74 -30.34
N ALA A 33 -22.44 -6.93 -30.72
CA ALA A 33 -21.89 -7.71 -31.83
C ALA A 33 -22.01 -7.02 -33.19
N THR A 34 -22.97 -6.10 -33.34
CA THR A 34 -23.21 -5.38 -34.59
C THR A 34 -22.44 -4.07 -34.67
N ALA A 35 -22.25 -3.39 -33.53
CA ALA A 35 -21.57 -2.10 -33.46
C ALA A 35 -20.03 -2.22 -33.41
N GLY A 36 -19.48 -3.38 -33.06
CA GLY A 36 -18.04 -3.57 -32.96
C GLY A 36 -17.48 -4.63 -33.91
N GLU A 37 -16.16 -4.63 -34.03
CA GLU A 37 -15.37 -5.60 -34.80
C GLU A 37 -14.92 -6.76 -33.90
N LEU A 38 -15.10 -8.00 -34.34
CA LEU A 38 -14.51 -9.14 -33.66
C LEU A 38 -13.01 -9.19 -33.97
N VAL A 39 -12.19 -9.18 -32.92
CA VAL A 39 -10.72 -9.20 -33.00
C VAL A 39 -10.14 -10.37 -32.18
N GLU A 40 -8.95 -10.82 -32.56
CA GLU A 40 -8.20 -11.86 -31.84
C GLU A 40 -6.79 -11.36 -31.52
N TYR A 41 -6.35 -11.64 -30.30
CA TYR A 41 -5.01 -11.35 -29.78
C TYR A 41 -4.36 -12.63 -29.28
N LYS A 42 -3.06 -12.75 -29.48
CA LYS A 42 -2.24 -13.84 -28.93
C LYS A 42 -1.75 -13.49 -27.53
N ALA A 43 -1.31 -14.50 -26.80
CA ALA A 43 -0.69 -14.29 -25.49
C ALA A 43 0.47 -13.27 -25.61
N ALA A 44 0.54 -12.38 -24.62
CA ALA A 44 1.44 -11.22 -24.54
C ALA A 44 1.19 -10.08 -25.54
N ASP A 45 0.20 -10.17 -26.44
CA ASP A 45 -0.17 -9.02 -27.27
C ASP A 45 -0.77 -7.91 -26.39
N GLU A 46 -0.46 -6.66 -26.75
CA GLU A 46 -0.98 -5.46 -26.08
C GLU A 46 -2.28 -5.01 -26.75
N LEU A 47 -3.36 -4.96 -25.96
CA LEU A 47 -4.67 -4.47 -26.41
C LEU A 47 -4.80 -2.96 -26.22
N ILE A 48 -4.23 -2.45 -25.13
CA ILE A 48 -4.29 -1.04 -24.71
C ILE A 48 -2.93 -0.67 -24.14
N ALA A 49 -2.38 0.46 -24.56
CA ALA A 49 -1.15 1.01 -24.01
C ALA A 49 -1.44 2.13 -22.99
N GLU A 50 -0.80 2.09 -21.82
CA GLU A 50 -0.91 3.17 -20.80
C GLU A 50 -0.47 4.51 -21.39
N GLY A 51 -1.25 5.57 -21.14
CA GLY A 51 -1.00 6.90 -21.71
C GLY A 51 -1.41 7.06 -23.17
N GLY A 52 -1.94 6.03 -23.83
CA GLY A 52 -2.52 6.11 -25.17
C GLY A 52 -3.65 7.15 -25.27
N GLU A 53 -3.82 7.70 -26.46
CA GLU A 53 -4.87 8.69 -26.79
C GLU A 53 -6.09 8.05 -27.47
N ASP A 54 -6.03 6.75 -27.75
CA ASP A 54 -7.16 5.99 -28.25
C ASP A 54 -8.21 5.74 -27.13
N ASN A 55 -9.46 5.52 -27.54
CA ASN A 55 -10.60 5.38 -26.63
C ASN A 55 -11.47 4.15 -26.95
N ASP A 56 -10.88 3.16 -27.64
CA ASP A 56 -11.56 1.91 -27.96
C ASP A 56 -11.96 1.13 -26.69
N VAL A 57 -13.10 0.47 -26.73
CA VAL A 57 -13.62 -0.41 -25.68
C VAL A 57 -13.60 -1.85 -26.20
N PHE A 58 -13.18 -2.77 -25.34
CA PHE A 58 -13.08 -4.19 -25.67
C PHE A 58 -14.00 -5.02 -24.78
N PHE A 59 -14.89 -5.79 -25.39
CA PHE A 59 -15.72 -6.78 -24.70
C PHE A 59 -15.11 -8.16 -24.85
N LEU A 60 -14.62 -8.73 -23.76
CA LEU A 60 -13.94 -10.02 -23.77
C LEU A 60 -14.95 -11.15 -24.01
N VAL A 61 -14.81 -11.85 -25.13
CA VAL A 61 -15.67 -12.97 -25.54
C VAL A 61 -15.05 -14.30 -25.11
N ALA A 62 -13.72 -14.42 -25.17
CA ALA A 62 -12.93 -15.57 -24.75
C ALA A 62 -11.54 -15.13 -24.29
N GLY A 63 -10.89 -15.95 -23.45
CA GLY A 63 -9.55 -15.68 -22.92
C GLY A 63 -9.53 -14.79 -21.67
N GLY A 64 -8.34 -14.36 -21.30
CA GLY A 64 -8.06 -13.47 -20.16
C GLY A 64 -7.03 -12.40 -20.48
N VAL A 65 -7.14 -11.27 -19.78
CA VAL A 65 -6.22 -10.13 -19.90
C VAL A 65 -5.72 -9.69 -18.54
N SER A 66 -4.47 -9.30 -18.46
CA SER A 66 -3.85 -8.66 -17.30
C SER A 66 -3.88 -7.14 -17.47
N VAL A 67 -4.31 -6.42 -16.44
CA VAL A 67 -4.27 -4.95 -16.38
C VAL A 67 -3.03 -4.54 -15.59
N VAL A 68 -2.19 -3.72 -16.20
CA VAL A 68 -0.89 -3.29 -15.65
C VAL A 68 -0.85 -1.77 -15.55
N VAL A 69 -0.52 -1.24 -14.38
CA VAL A 69 -0.38 0.21 -14.13
C VAL A 69 1.03 0.47 -13.65
N LYS A 70 1.77 1.35 -14.33
CA LYS A 70 3.16 1.67 -13.99
C LYS A 70 4.06 0.41 -13.84
N GLY A 71 3.83 -0.59 -14.68
CA GLY A 71 4.60 -1.84 -14.69
C GLY A 71 4.21 -2.87 -13.62
N GLN A 72 3.22 -2.57 -12.76
CA GLN A 72 2.69 -3.53 -11.79
C GLN A 72 1.34 -4.07 -12.26
N GLU A 73 1.20 -5.39 -12.31
CA GLU A 73 -0.09 -6.04 -12.55
C GLU A 73 -1.03 -5.75 -11.37
N VAL A 74 -2.17 -5.11 -11.68
CA VAL A 74 -3.17 -4.72 -10.67
C VAL A 74 -4.32 -5.73 -10.59
N ARG A 75 -4.65 -6.40 -11.70
CA ARG A 75 -5.66 -7.47 -11.76
C ARG A 75 -5.65 -8.21 -13.09
N THR A 76 -6.26 -9.39 -13.08
CA THR A 76 -6.68 -10.14 -14.27
C THR A 76 -8.19 -10.02 -14.50
N LEU A 77 -8.60 -9.96 -15.76
CA LEU A 77 -9.98 -9.97 -16.22
C LEU A 77 -10.19 -11.13 -17.20
N LYS A 78 -11.40 -11.70 -17.23
CA LYS A 78 -11.73 -12.87 -18.06
C LYS A 78 -12.90 -12.57 -18.99
N ALA A 79 -13.15 -13.46 -19.94
CA ALA A 79 -14.35 -13.46 -20.77
C ALA A 79 -15.64 -13.17 -19.99
N GLY A 80 -16.52 -12.35 -20.56
CA GLY A 80 -17.71 -11.81 -19.90
C GLY A 80 -17.52 -10.45 -19.22
N THR A 81 -16.30 -9.89 -19.28
CA THR A 81 -15.98 -8.54 -18.81
C THR A 81 -15.58 -7.61 -19.96
N HIS A 82 -15.38 -6.33 -19.66
CA HIS A 82 -14.94 -5.32 -20.61
C HIS A 82 -13.77 -4.49 -20.05
N VAL A 83 -13.01 -3.86 -20.95
CA VAL A 83 -11.90 -2.96 -20.64
C VAL A 83 -11.86 -1.77 -21.59
N GLY A 84 -11.19 -0.69 -21.17
CA GLY A 84 -10.99 0.52 -21.98
C GLY A 84 -12.13 1.53 -21.90
N GLU A 85 -13.17 1.25 -21.12
CA GLU A 85 -14.37 2.09 -20.99
C GLU A 85 -14.07 3.47 -20.39
N MET A 86 -13.04 3.60 -19.55
CA MET A 86 -12.73 4.87 -18.88
C MET A 86 -12.37 5.99 -19.88
N ALA A 87 -11.51 5.71 -20.85
CA ALA A 87 -11.13 6.68 -21.88
C ALA A 87 -12.27 6.93 -22.89
N ALA A 88 -13.20 5.98 -23.04
CA ALA A 88 -14.43 6.21 -23.78
C ALA A 88 -15.35 7.18 -23.03
N ILE A 89 -15.54 7.02 -21.71
CA ILE A 89 -16.46 7.82 -20.88
C ILE A 89 -15.94 9.23 -20.57
N GLU A 90 -14.63 9.39 -20.48
CA GLU A 90 -14.00 10.70 -20.32
C GLU A 90 -12.95 10.86 -21.42
N PRO A 91 -13.35 11.34 -22.62
CA PRO A 91 -12.45 11.47 -23.76
C PRO A 91 -11.27 12.41 -23.53
N SER A 92 -11.32 13.29 -22.52
CA SER A 92 -10.19 14.14 -22.15
C SER A 92 -9.08 13.38 -21.40
N GLN A 93 -9.34 12.16 -20.92
CA GLN A 93 -8.37 11.33 -20.21
C GLN A 93 -7.65 10.38 -21.17
N ARG A 94 -6.34 10.24 -20.96
CA ARG A 94 -5.53 9.19 -21.58
C ARG A 94 -5.79 7.83 -20.95
N ARG A 95 -5.39 6.75 -21.63
CA ARG A 95 -5.44 5.38 -21.09
C ARG A 95 -4.79 5.31 -19.71
N SER A 96 -5.54 4.80 -18.72
CA SER A 96 -5.12 4.75 -17.31
C SER A 96 -4.23 3.55 -16.95
N ALA A 97 -4.16 2.56 -17.84
CA ALA A 97 -3.44 1.31 -17.65
C ALA A 97 -3.11 0.69 -19.00
N SER A 98 -2.11 -0.19 -19.02
CA SER A 98 -1.87 -1.10 -20.14
C SER A 98 -2.68 -2.38 -19.94
N VAL A 99 -3.11 -3.00 -21.02
CA VAL A 99 -3.85 -4.27 -21.00
C VAL A 99 -3.18 -5.25 -21.95
N PHE A 100 -2.74 -6.38 -21.40
CA PHE A 100 -2.06 -7.44 -22.14
C PHE A 100 -2.89 -8.72 -22.13
N ALA A 101 -2.88 -9.46 -23.23
CA ALA A 101 -3.48 -10.78 -23.29
C ALA A 101 -2.64 -11.81 -22.51
N GLU A 102 -3.27 -12.57 -21.60
CA GLU A 102 -2.60 -13.66 -20.88
C GLU A 102 -2.55 -14.95 -21.71
N ASP A 103 -3.60 -15.17 -22.50
CA ASP A 103 -3.76 -16.29 -23.42
C ASP A 103 -4.32 -15.79 -24.77
N THR A 104 -4.86 -16.69 -25.60
CA THR A 104 -5.57 -16.25 -26.81
C THR A 104 -6.88 -15.57 -26.43
N VAL A 105 -6.96 -14.27 -26.65
CA VAL A 105 -8.11 -13.44 -26.35
C VAL A 105 -8.91 -13.18 -27.61
N VAL A 106 -10.23 -13.36 -27.51
CA VAL A 106 -11.18 -12.91 -28.53
C VAL A 106 -12.05 -11.83 -27.91
N ALA A 107 -12.15 -10.68 -28.57
CA ALA A 107 -12.94 -9.55 -28.08
C ALA A 107 -13.75 -8.90 -29.19
N ILE A 108 -14.84 -8.23 -28.82
CA ILE A 108 -15.46 -7.21 -29.67
C ILE A 108 -14.78 -5.88 -29.35
N LYS A 109 -14.10 -5.31 -30.34
CA LYS A 109 -13.51 -3.97 -30.30
C LYS A 109 -14.52 -2.97 -30.85
N MET A 110 -14.80 -1.91 -30.12
CA MET A 110 -15.60 -0.79 -30.63
C MET A 110 -14.95 0.54 -30.25
N SER A 111 -15.15 1.57 -31.06
CA SER A 111 -14.68 2.92 -30.75
C SER A 111 -15.45 3.53 -29.57
N GLY A 112 -14.88 4.56 -28.93
CA GLY A 112 -15.57 5.28 -27.87
C GLY A 112 -16.90 5.90 -28.33
N THR A 113 -16.99 6.36 -29.59
CA THR A 113 -18.22 6.90 -30.17
C THR A 113 -19.31 5.84 -30.31
N GLU A 114 -18.96 4.64 -30.78
CA GLU A 114 -19.92 3.53 -30.90
C GLU A 114 -20.36 3.04 -29.52
N PHE A 115 -19.45 3.01 -28.54
CA PHE A 115 -19.77 2.68 -27.16
C PHE A 115 -20.77 3.68 -26.55
N TYR A 116 -20.59 4.98 -26.78
CA TYR A 116 -21.56 5.99 -26.34
C TYR A 116 -22.93 5.81 -27.00
N ALA A 117 -22.98 5.60 -28.31
CA ALA A 117 -24.24 5.38 -29.01
C ALA A 117 -24.97 4.12 -28.49
N LEU A 118 -24.22 3.07 -28.17
CA LEU A 118 -24.75 1.87 -27.52
C LEU A 118 -25.29 2.19 -26.11
N ALA A 119 -24.55 2.97 -25.32
CA ALA A 119 -24.96 3.39 -23.98
C ALA A 119 -26.23 4.26 -23.99
N ASP A 120 -26.40 5.14 -24.98
CA ASP A 120 -27.62 5.93 -25.16
C ASP A 120 -28.82 5.08 -25.57
N LYS A 121 -28.59 4.00 -26.32
CA LYS A 121 -29.64 3.05 -26.70
C LYS A 121 -30.09 2.18 -25.51
N PHE A 122 -29.17 1.82 -24.61
CA PHE A 122 -29.45 0.96 -23.45
C PHE A 122 -28.96 1.55 -22.11
N PRO A 123 -29.44 2.75 -21.71
CA PRO A 123 -28.84 3.53 -20.63
C PRO A 123 -28.98 2.85 -19.26
N GLY A 124 -30.10 2.19 -18.99
CA GLY A 124 -30.36 1.55 -17.70
C GLY A 124 -29.43 0.37 -17.39
N LEU A 125 -28.88 -0.27 -18.42
CA LEU A 125 -28.02 -1.44 -18.28
C LEU A 125 -26.54 -1.05 -18.32
N ILE A 126 -26.13 -0.30 -19.35
CA ILE A 126 -24.73 0.01 -19.59
C ILE A 126 -24.21 0.96 -18.50
N TRP A 127 -24.90 2.07 -18.25
CA TRP A 127 -24.46 3.02 -17.21
C TRP A 127 -24.49 2.42 -15.81
N ARG A 128 -25.44 1.51 -15.53
CA ARG A 128 -25.50 0.80 -14.25
C ARG A 128 -24.29 -0.10 -14.06
N SER A 129 -23.92 -0.90 -15.06
CA SER A 129 -22.78 -1.81 -14.94
C SER A 129 -21.46 -1.06 -14.87
N VAL A 130 -21.28 -0.03 -15.69
CA VAL A 130 -20.13 0.88 -15.62
C VAL A 130 -20.02 1.52 -14.23
N ALA A 131 -21.12 2.07 -13.70
CA ALA A 131 -21.13 2.69 -12.37
C ALA A 131 -20.80 1.69 -11.25
N GLN A 132 -21.31 0.46 -11.33
CA GLN A 132 -20.99 -0.61 -10.38
C GLN A 132 -19.50 -0.99 -10.43
N GLU A 133 -18.91 -1.10 -11.62
CA GLU A 133 -17.51 -1.43 -11.78
C GLU A 133 -16.59 -0.29 -11.30
N LEU A 134 -16.88 0.96 -11.66
CA LEU A 134 -16.15 2.12 -11.15
C LEU A 134 -16.26 2.26 -9.63
N SER A 135 -17.44 2.00 -9.05
CA SER A 135 -17.65 1.98 -7.60
C SER A 135 -16.82 0.88 -6.93
N ARG A 136 -16.80 -0.33 -7.49
CA ARG A 136 -15.97 -1.44 -7.00
C ARG A 136 -14.48 -1.08 -7.06
N ARG A 137 -14.02 -0.46 -8.16
CA ARG A 137 -12.62 0.01 -8.30
C ARG A 137 -12.26 1.08 -7.27
N LEU A 138 -13.17 2.03 -7.00
CA LEU A 138 -12.97 3.03 -5.94
C LEU A 138 -12.88 2.35 -4.56
N PHE A 139 -13.76 1.38 -4.30
CA PHE A 139 -13.80 0.65 -3.04
C PHE A 139 -12.53 -0.20 -2.84
N ASP A 140 -12.09 -0.95 -3.84
CA ASP A 140 -10.86 -1.75 -3.77
C ASP A 140 -9.61 -0.87 -3.61
N ARG A 141 -9.56 0.29 -4.28
CA ARG A 141 -8.48 1.27 -4.09
C ARG A 141 -8.46 1.85 -2.67
N ASN A 142 -9.64 2.15 -2.11
CA ASN A 142 -9.76 2.65 -0.75
C ASN A 142 -9.43 1.58 0.30
N ARG A 143 -9.62 0.28 0.02
CA ARG A 143 -9.28 -0.81 0.96
C ARG A 143 -7.77 -0.92 1.22
N LEU A 144 -6.93 -0.46 0.29
CA LEU A 144 -5.47 -0.36 0.48
C LEU A 144 -5.06 0.86 1.33
N MET A 145 -5.98 1.78 1.60
CA MET A 145 -5.76 2.86 2.54
C MET A 145 -6.14 2.36 3.94
N THR A 146 -5.14 2.00 4.74
CA THR A 146 -5.34 1.75 6.17
C THR A 146 -6.06 2.96 6.76
N THR A 147 -7.24 2.73 7.34
CA THR A 147 -7.96 3.76 8.09
C THR A 147 -7.03 4.29 9.17
N PRO A 148 -6.81 5.61 9.26
CA PRO A 148 -5.98 6.16 10.32
C PRO A 148 -6.51 5.74 11.70
N ASN A 149 -5.61 5.47 12.65
CA ASN A 149 -6.00 5.12 14.01
C ASN A 149 -6.86 6.25 14.64
N GLU A 150 -7.78 5.90 15.54
CA GLU A 150 -8.60 6.91 16.25
C GLU A 150 -7.78 7.74 17.25
N LYS A 151 -6.72 7.15 17.80
CA LYS A 151 -5.74 7.79 18.68
C LYS A 151 -4.33 7.36 18.26
N PRO A 152 -3.32 8.25 18.31
CA PRO A 152 -1.95 7.89 17.96
C PRO A 152 -1.47 6.64 18.72
N ARG A 153 -1.13 5.59 17.98
CA ARG A 153 -0.52 4.37 18.52
C ARG A 153 0.99 4.49 18.48
N MET A 154 1.64 4.13 19.58
CA MET A 154 3.08 4.22 19.73
C MET A 154 3.65 2.86 20.15
N PHE A 155 4.59 2.37 19.36
CA PHE A 155 5.36 1.20 19.73
C PHE A 155 6.65 1.65 20.41
N ILE A 156 6.91 1.18 21.63
CA ILE A 156 8.13 1.50 22.38
C ILE A 156 8.93 0.22 22.53
N MET A 157 10.12 0.18 21.93
CA MET A 157 11.01 -0.96 21.98
C MET A 157 12.20 -0.66 22.88
N SER A 158 12.57 -1.64 23.69
CA SER A 158 13.78 -1.58 24.50
C SER A 158 14.38 -2.97 24.70
N SER A 159 15.66 -2.99 25.02
CA SER A 159 16.26 -4.13 25.70
C SER A 159 15.62 -4.31 27.09
N VAL A 160 15.95 -5.42 27.76
CA VAL A 160 15.50 -5.68 29.14
C VAL A 160 16.08 -4.62 30.08
N GLU A 161 17.33 -4.21 29.85
CA GLU A 161 18.03 -3.17 30.59
C GLU A 161 17.39 -1.79 30.40
N GLY A 162 16.80 -1.54 29.23
CA GLY A 162 16.09 -0.30 28.91
C GLY A 162 14.62 -0.26 29.34
N LEU A 163 14.11 -1.33 29.97
CA LEU A 163 12.68 -1.50 30.22
C LEU A 163 12.11 -0.41 31.14
N ASP A 164 12.85 -0.02 32.19
CA ASP A 164 12.42 1.05 33.09
C ASP A 164 12.26 2.39 32.34
N ILE A 165 13.14 2.67 31.38
CA ILE A 165 13.05 3.87 30.54
C ILE A 165 11.82 3.79 29.63
N ALA A 166 11.58 2.63 29.00
CA ALA A 166 10.44 2.42 28.13
C ALA A 166 9.11 2.59 28.88
N ASN A 167 9.02 2.03 30.09
CA ASN A 167 7.85 2.16 30.97
C ASN A 167 7.64 3.61 31.40
N GLU A 168 8.69 4.33 31.80
CA GLU A 168 8.57 5.75 32.16
C GLU A 168 8.13 6.64 30.98
N ILE A 169 8.58 6.33 29.75
CA ILE A 169 8.09 7.00 28.54
C ILE A 169 6.61 6.69 28.31
N GLN A 170 6.20 5.43 28.44
CA GLN A 170 4.79 5.02 28.34
C GLN A 170 3.93 5.77 29.36
N THR A 171 4.34 5.82 30.63
CA THR A 171 3.66 6.55 31.70
C THR A 171 3.60 8.05 31.41
N GLY A 172 4.71 8.66 31.00
CA GLY A 172 4.78 10.09 30.71
C GLY A 172 3.94 10.53 29.50
N LEU A 173 3.54 9.60 28.64
CA LEU A 173 2.75 9.83 27.42
C LEU A 173 1.35 9.20 27.47
N GLN A 174 0.91 8.66 28.61
CA GLN A 174 -0.35 7.91 28.75
C GLN A 174 -1.61 8.66 28.25
N HIS A 175 -1.61 9.99 28.33
CA HIS A 175 -2.71 10.82 27.86
C HIS A 175 -2.59 11.21 26.38
N ASP A 176 -1.39 11.14 25.80
CA ASP A 176 -1.11 11.62 24.45
C ASP A 176 -1.23 10.50 23.40
N VAL A 177 -0.83 9.27 23.73
CA VAL A 177 -0.78 8.14 22.79
C VAL A 177 -1.31 6.85 23.43
N LEU A 178 -1.64 5.86 22.61
CA LEU A 178 -1.77 4.47 23.04
C LEU A 178 -0.40 3.81 22.85
N ALA A 179 0.42 3.84 23.90
CA ALA A 179 1.76 3.29 23.88
C ALA A 179 1.77 1.82 24.33
N THR A 180 2.41 0.96 23.54
CA THR A 180 2.71 -0.43 23.90
C THR A 180 4.22 -0.60 24.03
N VAL A 181 4.66 -1.01 25.22
CA VAL A 181 6.06 -1.34 25.49
C VAL A 181 6.31 -2.79 25.10
N TRP A 182 7.33 -3.01 24.29
CA TRP A 182 7.83 -4.33 23.93
C TRP A 182 9.19 -4.54 24.59
N PRO A 183 9.24 -5.29 25.71
CA PRO A 183 10.49 -5.70 26.31
C PRO A 183 11.03 -6.87 25.51
N ASN A 184 12.05 -6.69 24.67
CA ASN A 184 12.86 -7.81 24.19
C ASN A 184 14.16 -7.27 23.58
N GLY A 185 15.23 -7.42 24.35
CA GLY A 185 16.57 -7.43 23.79
C GLY A 185 16.83 -8.81 23.21
N VAL A 186 17.16 -8.88 21.93
CA VAL A 186 17.81 -10.02 21.26
C VAL A 186 16.92 -11.22 20.97
N PHE A 187 16.75 -11.49 19.67
CA PHE A 187 16.45 -12.81 19.11
C PHE A 187 17.29 -13.91 19.78
N TRP A 188 16.75 -14.63 20.76
CA TRP A 188 17.32 -15.89 21.19
C TRP A 188 16.24 -16.97 21.34
N ALA A 189 16.40 -18.02 20.53
CA ALA A 189 15.83 -19.36 20.62
C ALA A 189 14.54 -19.51 21.45
N GLY A 190 13.39 -19.18 20.85
CA GLY A 190 12.09 -19.70 21.29
C GLY A 190 10.94 -18.70 21.51
N GLY A 191 11.12 -17.40 21.28
CA GLY A 191 10.08 -16.40 21.55
C GLY A 191 9.72 -15.50 20.36
N TYR A 192 8.56 -15.79 19.74
CA TYR A 192 7.81 -15.04 18.71
C TYR A 192 8.41 -14.85 17.30
N PRO A 193 7.61 -14.98 16.21
CA PRO A 193 8.07 -14.77 14.84
C PRO A 193 8.31 -13.27 14.56
N LEU A 194 9.31 -12.96 13.72
CA LEU A 194 9.55 -11.63 13.11
C LEU A 194 8.25 -10.96 12.60
N GLU A 195 7.32 -11.78 12.10
CA GLU A 195 5.98 -11.37 11.67
C GLU A 195 5.19 -10.60 12.74
N SER A 196 5.26 -10.99 14.02
CA SER A 196 4.53 -10.31 15.10
C SER A 196 5.09 -8.92 15.38
N LEU A 197 6.41 -8.75 15.26
CA LEU A 197 7.07 -7.46 15.39
C LEU A 197 6.75 -6.56 14.19
N GLU A 198 6.75 -7.11 12.97
CA GLU A 198 6.34 -6.40 11.77
C GLU A 198 4.88 -5.92 11.82
N LEU A 199 3.97 -6.76 12.33
CA LEU A 199 2.56 -6.42 12.52
C LEU A 199 2.40 -5.29 13.54
N ALA A 200 3.08 -5.37 14.68
CA ALA A 200 3.01 -4.35 15.72
C ALA A 200 3.50 -2.97 15.23
N VAL A 201 4.58 -2.95 14.43
CA VAL A 201 5.06 -1.72 13.80
C VAL A 201 4.10 -1.23 12.70
N ALA A 202 3.50 -2.13 11.93
CA ALA A 202 2.51 -1.77 10.90
C ALA A 202 1.25 -1.13 11.48
N GLU A 203 0.80 -1.56 12.65
CA GLU A 203 -0.35 -0.99 13.37
C GLU A 203 -0.05 0.31 14.12
N SER A 204 1.21 0.73 14.16
CA SER A 204 1.65 1.90 14.94
C SER A 204 1.80 3.15 14.08
N ASP A 205 1.57 4.32 14.68
CA ASP A 205 1.76 5.62 14.03
C ASP A 205 3.14 6.22 14.32
N PHE A 206 3.76 5.77 15.43
CA PHE A 206 5.05 6.22 15.93
C PHE A 206 5.83 5.04 16.50
N GLY A 207 7.14 5.08 16.36
CA GLY A 207 8.06 4.12 16.94
C GLY A 207 9.09 4.83 17.81
N VAL A 208 9.29 4.34 19.03
CA VAL A 208 10.34 4.77 19.93
C VAL A 208 11.27 3.59 20.15
N ALA A 209 12.56 3.80 19.93
CA ALA A 209 13.59 2.84 20.26
C ALA A 209 14.45 3.39 21.39
N VAL A 210 14.53 2.67 22.50
CA VAL A 210 15.40 2.98 23.62
C VAL A 210 16.73 2.28 23.42
N ALA A 211 17.79 3.05 23.22
CA ALA A 211 19.15 2.53 23.07
C ALA A 211 20.01 2.94 24.27
N LEU A 212 20.54 1.96 24.99
CA LEU A 212 21.48 2.18 26.08
C LEU A 212 22.92 2.06 25.59
N PHE A 213 23.88 2.63 26.33
CA PHE A 213 25.29 2.66 25.91
C PHE A 213 25.95 1.28 25.90
N GLU A 214 25.38 0.28 26.57
CA GLU A 214 25.86 -1.11 26.49
C GLU A 214 25.63 -1.71 25.09
N ASP A 215 24.70 -1.12 24.33
CA ASP A 215 24.43 -1.42 22.92
C ASP A 215 25.32 -0.61 21.96
N ILE A 216 26.23 0.20 22.51
CA ILE A 216 27.17 1.05 21.80
C ILE A 216 28.60 0.53 22.05
N VAL A 217 29.12 -0.22 21.08
CA VAL A 217 30.45 -0.84 21.10
C VAL A 217 31.53 0.22 20.84
N GLU A 218 32.57 0.26 21.67
CA GLU A 218 33.80 1.00 21.38
C GLU A 218 34.54 0.32 20.22
N THR A 219 34.66 0.99 19.07
CA THR A 219 35.51 0.47 17.99
C THR A 219 36.98 0.59 18.38
N SER A 220 37.73 -0.50 18.23
CA SER A 220 39.12 -0.65 18.65
C SER A 220 40.12 0.05 17.72
N ARG A 221 39.95 1.35 17.44
CA ARG A 221 40.98 2.19 16.79
C ARG A 221 40.89 3.65 17.21
N GLY A 222 41.47 3.98 18.37
CA GLY A 222 42.12 5.27 18.64
C GLY A 222 41.28 6.56 18.68
N ALA A 223 39.99 6.53 18.35
CA ALA A 223 39.09 7.66 18.49
C ALA A 223 37.68 7.14 18.83
N ARG A 224 37.01 7.82 19.76
CA ARG A 224 35.69 7.51 20.33
C ARG A 224 34.58 7.47 19.26
N ASN A 225 34.55 6.40 18.46
CA ASN A 225 33.48 6.10 17.53
C ASN A 225 32.68 4.92 18.07
N SER A 226 31.52 5.27 18.59
CA SER A 226 30.45 4.42 19.07
C SER A 226 29.79 3.67 17.90
N ALA A 227 29.72 2.33 17.94
CA ALA A 227 29.01 1.51 16.95
C ALA A 227 27.82 0.80 17.61
N ILE A 228 26.65 0.77 16.97
CA ILE A 228 25.47 0.09 17.51
C ILE A 228 25.52 -1.40 17.20
N ARG A 229 25.08 -2.26 18.13
CA ARG A 229 24.94 -3.70 17.91
C ARG A 229 24.00 -3.98 16.70
N ASP A 230 24.37 -4.92 15.85
CA ASP A 230 23.66 -5.24 14.59
C ASP A 230 22.15 -5.49 14.78
N ASN A 231 21.76 -6.08 15.91
CA ASN A 231 20.39 -6.41 16.28
C ASN A 231 19.52 -5.15 16.41
N VAL A 232 20.07 -4.10 17.05
CA VAL A 232 19.40 -2.82 17.26
C VAL A 232 19.32 -2.04 15.96
N LEU A 233 20.34 -2.15 15.09
CA LEU A 233 20.33 -1.53 13.77
C LEU A 233 19.24 -2.13 12.85
N PHE A 234 19.02 -3.45 12.92
CA PHE A 234 17.97 -4.13 12.16
C PHE A 234 16.56 -3.65 12.57
N GLU A 235 16.29 -3.63 13.87
CA GLU A 235 14.99 -3.19 14.40
C GLU A 235 14.73 -1.70 14.09
N LEU A 236 15.75 -0.85 14.24
CA LEU A 236 15.68 0.56 13.84
C LEU A 236 15.45 0.74 12.34
N GLY A 237 16.07 -0.10 11.51
CA GLY A 237 15.88 -0.12 10.06
C GLY A 237 14.43 -0.45 9.67
N MET A 238 13.81 -1.41 10.36
CA MET A 238 12.40 -1.78 10.15
C MET A 238 11.45 -0.63 10.50
N PHE A 239 11.73 0.14 11.57
CA PHE A 239 10.94 1.32 11.95
C PHE A 239 11.06 2.39 10.88
N MET A 240 12.27 2.69 10.44
CA MET A 240 12.51 3.67 9.39
C MET A 240 11.84 3.29 8.07
N GLY A 241 11.84 2.01 7.72
CA GLY A 241 11.20 1.50 6.50
C GLY A 241 9.67 1.57 6.53
N ARG A 242 9.04 1.26 7.68
CA ARG A 242 7.57 1.19 7.79
C ARG A 242 6.93 2.49 8.28
N LEU A 243 7.56 3.24 9.17
CA LEU A 243 7.02 4.47 9.78
C LEU A 243 7.63 5.74 9.19
N GLY A 244 8.78 5.63 8.53
CA GLY A 244 9.52 6.78 8.04
C GLY A 244 10.30 7.50 9.14
N ARG A 245 11.21 8.37 8.70
CA ARG A 245 12.22 9.05 9.52
C ARG A 245 11.64 9.95 10.63
N ARG A 246 10.56 10.67 10.32
CA ARG A 246 9.96 11.67 11.23
C ARG A 246 9.10 11.04 12.34
N ARG A 247 8.67 9.79 12.15
CA ARG A 247 7.84 9.03 13.11
C ARG A 247 8.65 7.99 13.90
N SER A 248 9.94 7.88 13.60
CA SER A 248 10.90 6.98 14.28
C SER A 248 11.80 7.80 15.20
N ILE A 249 11.70 7.57 16.50
CA ILE A 249 12.33 8.36 17.56
C ILE A 249 13.36 7.48 18.28
N LEU A 250 14.58 7.98 18.41
CA LEU A 250 15.64 7.32 19.15
C LEU A 250 15.81 7.99 20.51
N VAL A 251 15.57 7.24 21.59
CA VAL A 251 15.79 7.69 22.96
C VAL A 251 17.06 7.07 23.52
N TYR A 252 17.95 7.92 24.03
CA TYR A 252 19.25 7.48 24.55
C TYR A 252 19.72 8.39 25.70
N PRO A 253 20.57 7.91 26.62
CA PRO A 253 21.10 8.76 27.67
C PRO A 253 22.11 9.77 27.08
N ARG A 254 22.26 10.94 27.70
CA ARG A 254 23.19 11.98 27.26
C ARG A 254 24.52 11.78 27.97
N GLN A 255 25.59 11.58 27.21
CA GLN A 255 26.96 11.48 27.73
C GLN A 255 27.92 12.34 26.92
N THR A 256 28.89 12.94 27.59
CA THR A 256 29.91 13.78 26.97
C THR A 256 30.89 12.93 26.14
N GLY A 257 31.05 13.26 24.86
CA GLY A 257 32.03 12.61 23.98
C GLY A 257 31.53 11.37 23.23
N ILE A 258 30.23 11.07 23.28
CA ILE A 258 29.58 10.07 22.41
C ILE A 258 28.89 10.80 21.26
N ASN A 259 29.31 10.51 20.04
CA ASN A 259 28.62 10.92 18.82
C ASN A 259 27.76 9.75 18.33
N LEU A 260 26.50 10.02 17.95
CA LEU A 260 25.68 8.98 17.32
C LEU A 260 26.29 8.56 15.98
N PRO A 261 26.31 7.25 15.66
CA PRO A 261 26.68 6.79 14.32
C PRO A 261 25.90 7.52 13.23
N SER A 262 26.55 7.75 12.09
CA SER A 262 25.94 8.46 10.95
C SER A 262 24.66 7.80 10.44
N ASP A 263 24.55 6.48 10.61
CA ASP A 263 23.41 5.66 10.19
C ASP A 263 22.12 5.95 10.98
N LEU A 264 22.25 6.59 12.15
CA LEU A 264 21.13 6.99 13.01
C LEU A 264 20.64 8.42 12.77
N HIS A 265 21.31 9.21 11.92
CA HIS A 265 20.87 10.56 11.58
C HIS A 265 19.51 10.57 10.86
N GLY A 266 19.03 9.42 10.38
CA GLY A 266 17.69 9.28 9.84
C GLY A 266 16.57 9.23 10.89
N LEU A 267 16.89 9.13 12.19
CA LEU A 267 15.92 9.10 13.28
C LEU A 267 15.77 10.48 13.92
N THR A 268 14.69 10.67 14.67
CA THR A 268 14.52 11.86 15.51
C THR A 268 15.17 11.60 16.89
N PRO A 269 16.33 12.20 17.22
CA PRO A 269 17.01 11.93 18.48
C PRO A 269 16.32 12.65 19.64
N ALA A 270 16.21 11.97 20.78
CA ALA A 270 15.77 12.53 22.05
C ALA A 270 16.67 12.00 23.18
N SER A 271 17.42 12.88 23.84
CA SER A 271 18.34 12.48 24.90
C SER A 271 17.90 12.93 26.29
N PHE A 272 18.15 12.08 27.29
CA PHE A 272 17.89 12.39 28.70
C PHE A 272 19.18 12.40 29.51
N ALA A 273 19.28 13.20 30.57
CA ALA A 273 20.48 13.23 31.41
C ALA A 273 20.68 11.88 32.12
N THR A 274 21.93 11.43 32.32
CA THR A 274 22.27 10.31 33.21
C THR A 274 22.21 10.74 34.68
N GLY A 275 21.94 9.83 35.61
CA GLY A 275 21.80 10.16 37.03
C GLY A 275 21.12 9.07 37.84
N ASP A 276 20.72 9.41 39.07
CA ASP A 276 20.10 8.50 40.03
C ASP A 276 18.81 7.85 39.49
N PRO A 277 18.59 6.53 39.66
CA PRO A 277 17.37 5.85 39.24
C PRO A 277 16.08 6.47 39.79
N GLY A 278 16.09 6.97 41.03
CA GLY A 278 14.93 7.62 41.65
C GLY A 278 14.50 8.93 40.98
N THR A 279 15.33 9.49 40.10
CA THR A 279 15.05 10.71 39.34
C THR A 279 14.76 10.45 37.85
N LEU A 280 14.59 9.18 37.45
CA LEU A 280 14.42 8.82 36.04
C LEU A 280 13.24 9.53 35.37
N ALA A 281 12.07 9.54 36.03
CA ALA A 281 10.86 10.20 35.54
C ALA A 281 11.10 11.70 35.23
N SER A 282 11.76 12.43 36.13
CA SER A 282 12.03 13.86 35.93
C SER A 282 13.05 14.10 34.81
N ARG A 283 14.03 13.20 34.65
CA ARG A 283 15.01 13.24 33.56
C ARG A 283 14.41 12.91 32.19
N LEU A 284 13.36 12.09 32.14
CA LEU A 284 12.62 11.75 30.91
C LEU A 284 11.51 12.75 30.57
N GLY A 285 11.09 13.60 31.50
CA GLY A 285 10.07 14.64 31.25
C GLY A 285 10.32 15.49 29.98
N PRO A 286 11.55 15.97 29.73
CA PRO A 286 11.89 16.65 28.47
C PRO A 286 11.72 15.77 27.23
N VAL A 287 12.09 14.48 27.30
CA VAL A 287 11.92 13.51 26.20
C VAL A 287 10.44 13.33 25.88
N CYS A 288 9.60 13.07 26.90
CA CYS A 288 8.15 12.94 26.72
C CYS A 288 7.54 14.23 26.13
N THR A 289 8.03 15.40 26.56
CA THR A 289 7.58 16.70 26.00
C THR A 289 7.95 16.84 24.52
N GLN A 290 9.15 16.42 24.12
CA GLN A 290 9.57 16.43 22.72
C GLN A 290 8.72 15.48 21.88
N ILE A 291 8.53 14.23 22.35
CA ILE A 291 7.70 13.24 21.67
C ILE A 291 6.27 13.73 21.50
N ARG A 292 5.67 14.32 22.55
CA ARG A 292 4.33 14.93 22.51
C ARG A 292 4.21 15.99 21.42
N LYS A 293 5.22 16.85 21.25
CA LYS A 293 5.22 17.86 20.19
C LYS A 293 5.21 17.22 18.81
N ILE A 294 6.01 16.18 18.60
CA ILE A 294 6.07 15.42 17.34
C ILE A 294 4.71 14.78 17.05
N VAL A 295 4.12 14.10 18.04
CA VAL A 295 2.81 13.45 17.92
C VAL A 295 1.72 14.45 17.56
N ARG A 296 1.67 15.61 18.25
CA ARG A 296 0.68 16.67 17.95
C ARG A 296 0.87 17.28 16.57
N GLN A 297 2.12 17.36 16.10
CA GLN A 297 2.43 17.93 14.79
C GLN A 297 2.09 16.97 13.64
N LEU A 298 2.40 15.68 13.79
CA LEU A 298 2.28 14.70 12.71
C LEU A 298 0.95 13.92 12.73
N GLY A 299 0.27 13.89 13.88
CA GLY A 299 -0.98 13.14 14.05
C GLY A 299 -0.83 11.65 13.75
N VAL A 300 -1.96 10.98 13.57
CA VAL A 300 -2.03 9.56 13.17
C VAL A 300 -1.45 9.38 11.77
N LYS A 301 -0.90 8.21 11.49
CA LYS A 301 -0.33 7.89 10.18
C LYS A 301 -1.48 7.76 9.19
N THR A 302 -1.33 8.45 8.07
CA THR A 302 -2.26 8.40 6.94
C THR A 302 -1.53 7.84 5.72
N PRO A 303 -2.24 7.34 4.70
CA PRO A 303 -1.61 6.74 3.51
C PRO A 303 -0.59 7.64 2.78
N ASN A 304 -0.64 8.95 3.00
CA ASN A 304 0.23 9.95 2.37
C ASN A 304 1.30 10.53 3.31
N SER A 305 1.47 10.01 4.54
CA SER A 305 2.34 10.61 5.58
C SER A 305 3.54 9.76 5.98
#